data_AF-A0A7C6LC16-F1
#
_entry.id   AF-A0A7C6LC16-F1
#
_cell.length_a   1.000
_cell.length_b   1.000
_cell.length_c   1.000
_cell.angle_alpha   90.00
_cell.angle_beta   90.00
_cell.angle_gamma   90.00
#
_symmetry.space_group_name_H-M   'P 1'
#
loop_
_entity.id
_entity.type
_entity.pdbx_description
1 polymer ?
#
loop_
_entity_poly.entity_id
_entity_poly.type
_entity_poly.pdbx_seq_one_letter_code
_entity_poly.pdbx_strand_id
1 'polypeptide(L)'
;MPHHHPKVVCEADTCTHWLPGDVCGAANIDILNEEEQAAESVEHTMCKTFAERRGLANLLGSADNVNWRGAIEAAIIPGKDLSPTTTCVVDSCVYWEEGNLCAADEIFISGSGATECQDTNCETFRKK
;
A
#
# COMPACT_ATOMS: atom_id res chain seq x y z
N MET A 1 20.55 4.97 -10.77
CA MET A 1 19.28 4.40 -11.24
C MET A 1 18.19 5.33 -10.74
N PRO A 2 17.33 5.91 -11.59
CA PRO A 2 16.24 6.73 -11.07
C PRO A 2 15.31 5.81 -10.26
N HIS A 3 15.08 6.17 -9.00
CA HIS A 3 14.15 5.46 -8.14
C HIS A 3 12.74 5.78 -8.64
N HIS A 4 12.06 4.76 -9.18
CA HIS A 4 10.66 4.88 -9.59
C HIS A 4 9.77 4.84 -8.35
N HIS A 5 9.04 5.92 -8.10
CA HIS A 5 8.17 6.07 -6.93
C HIS A 5 6.74 6.29 -7.43
N PRO A 6 5.90 5.24 -7.45
CA PRO A 6 4.53 5.39 -7.89
C PRO A 6 3.77 6.33 -6.96
N LYS A 7 2.83 7.08 -7.55
CA LYS A 7 1.79 7.73 -6.77
C LYS A 7 0.84 6.66 -6.24
N VAL A 8 0.46 6.73 -4.96
CA VAL A 8 -0.40 5.72 -4.34
C VAL A 8 -1.71 6.34 -3.86
N VAL A 9 -2.79 5.93 -4.49
CA VAL A 9 -4.17 6.24 -4.11
C VAL A 9 -4.72 5.06 -3.30
N CYS A 10 -5.38 5.34 -2.18
CA CYS A 10 -5.88 4.33 -1.26
C CYS A 10 -7.26 4.74 -0.74
N GLU A 11 -8.26 3.92 -1.01
CA GLU A 11 -9.65 4.12 -0.55
C GLU A 11 -9.95 3.37 0.77
N ALA A 12 -8.99 2.61 1.30
CA ALA A 12 -9.17 1.89 2.56
C ALA A 12 -9.15 2.86 3.76
N ASP A 13 -10.27 3.52 4.00
CA ASP A 13 -10.46 4.60 4.99
C ASP A 13 -10.30 4.14 6.45
N THR A 14 -10.40 2.83 6.67
CA THR A 14 -10.10 2.15 7.93
C THR A 14 -8.60 1.89 8.13
N CYS A 15 -7.74 2.10 7.13
CA CYS A 15 -6.30 1.84 7.23
C CYS A 15 -5.57 2.95 8.01
N THR A 16 -4.70 2.60 8.95
CA THR A 16 -3.88 3.56 9.73
C THR A 16 -3.06 4.50 8.84
N HIS A 17 -2.70 4.07 7.63
CA HIS A 17 -1.93 4.86 6.65
C HIS A 17 -2.77 5.77 5.74
N TRP A 18 -4.09 5.67 5.75
CA TRP A 18 -4.96 6.50 4.91
C TRP A 18 -4.88 7.99 5.31
N LEU A 19 -4.79 8.90 4.34
CA LEU A 19 -4.83 10.34 4.56
C LEU A 19 -6.01 10.96 3.80
N PRO A 20 -6.59 12.07 4.27
CA PRO A 20 -7.67 12.75 3.55
C PRO A 20 -7.31 13.04 2.09
N GLY A 21 -8.26 12.74 1.18
CA GLY A 21 -8.04 12.81 -0.27
C GLY A 21 -7.53 11.51 -0.90
N ASP A 22 -7.76 10.37 -0.23
CA ASP A 22 -7.42 9.01 -0.69
C ASP A 22 -5.94 8.84 -1.00
N VAL A 23 -5.09 9.49 -0.21
CA VAL A 23 -3.63 9.38 -0.32
C VAL A 23 -3.13 8.37 0.70
N CYS A 24 -2.23 7.48 0.27
CA CYS A 24 -1.54 6.59 1.21
C CYS A 24 -0.30 7.28 1.81
N GLY A 25 -0.25 7.37 3.15
CA GLY A 25 0.87 7.93 3.90
C GLY A 25 1.92 6.89 4.36
N ALA A 26 1.83 5.65 3.90
CA ALA A 26 2.83 4.63 4.24
C ALA A 26 4.17 4.94 3.56
N ALA A 27 5.28 4.57 4.21
CA ALA A 27 6.61 4.75 3.64
C ALA A 27 6.96 3.68 2.59
N ASN A 28 6.37 2.49 2.70
CA ASN A 28 6.55 1.35 1.80
C ASN A 28 5.18 0.72 1.57
N ILE A 29 4.91 0.24 0.35
CA ILE A 29 3.68 -0.45 -0.05
C ILE A 29 4.04 -1.84 -0.56
N ASP A 30 3.39 -2.87 -0.03
CA ASP A 30 3.61 -4.26 -0.41
C ASP A 30 2.32 -4.83 -1.02
N ILE A 31 2.37 -5.13 -2.32
CA ILE A 31 1.28 -5.77 -3.08
C ILE A 31 1.60 -7.25 -3.27
N LEU A 32 0.70 -8.12 -2.79
CA LEU A 32 0.83 -9.57 -2.82
C LEU A 32 -0.36 -10.23 -3.52
N ASN A 33 -0.22 -11.51 -3.84
CA ASN A 33 -1.37 -12.37 -4.10
C ASN A 33 -2.10 -12.62 -2.77
N GLU A 34 -3.44 -12.69 -2.81
CA GLU A 34 -4.26 -13.06 -1.65
C GLU A 34 -3.97 -14.51 -1.21
N GLU A 35 -3.81 -15.40 -2.19
CA GLU A 35 -3.49 -16.82 -1.99
C GLU A 35 -2.04 -17.15 -2.43
N GLU A 36 -1.61 -18.41 -2.28
CA GLU A 36 -0.29 -18.86 -2.75
C GLU A 36 -0.19 -18.91 -4.29
N GLN A 37 -1.34 -18.95 -4.95
CA GLN A 37 -1.48 -19.00 -6.40
C GLN A 37 -1.29 -17.61 -7.00
N ALA A 38 -0.79 -17.57 -8.24
CA ALA A 38 -0.67 -16.33 -8.98
C ALA A 38 -2.05 -15.68 -9.16
N ALA A 39 -2.12 -14.35 -8.95
CA ALA A 39 -3.35 -13.61 -9.16
C ALA A 39 -3.82 -13.71 -10.61
N GLU A 40 -5.10 -14.02 -10.78
CA GLU A 40 -5.77 -14.15 -12.07
C GLU A 40 -6.67 -12.95 -12.36
N SER A 41 -7.10 -12.25 -11.31
CA SER A 41 -7.92 -11.05 -11.35
C SER A 41 -7.54 -10.12 -10.20
N VAL A 42 -8.14 -8.92 -10.19
CA VAL A 42 -7.87 -7.89 -9.17
C VAL A 42 -8.19 -8.40 -7.76
N GLU A 43 -9.26 -9.19 -7.64
CA GLU A 43 -9.76 -9.76 -6.39
C GLU A 43 -8.78 -10.74 -5.74
N HIS A 44 -7.82 -11.28 -6.50
CA HIS A 44 -6.78 -12.17 -5.96
C HIS A 44 -5.52 -11.40 -5.54
N THR A 45 -5.59 -10.07 -5.44
CA THR A 45 -4.48 -9.22 -5.01
C THR A 45 -4.83 -8.57 -3.67
N MET A 46 -3.81 -8.31 -2.86
CA MET A 46 -4.00 -7.60 -1.60
C MET A 46 -2.88 -6.61 -1.31
N CYS A 47 -3.21 -5.54 -0.58
CA CYS A 47 -2.24 -4.63 0.01
C CYS A 47 -1.83 -5.14 1.39
N LYS A 48 -0.66 -5.78 1.49
CA LYS A 48 -0.17 -6.33 2.76
C LYS A 48 0.18 -5.24 3.78
N THR A 49 0.48 -4.04 3.31
CA THR A 49 0.73 -2.85 4.16
C THR A 49 -0.54 -2.39 4.89
N PHE A 50 -1.73 -2.84 4.51
CA PHE A 50 -2.95 -2.49 5.22
C PHE A 50 -2.87 -2.86 6.71
N ALA A 51 -3.22 -1.90 7.57
CA ALA A 51 -3.34 -2.09 9.01
C ALA A 51 -4.57 -1.34 9.52
N GLU A 52 -5.57 -2.06 10.02
CA GLU A 52 -6.85 -1.49 10.47
C GLU A 52 -6.68 -0.55 11.68
N ARG A 53 -7.38 0.58 11.68
CA ARG A 53 -7.54 1.52 12.79
C ARG A 53 -8.48 0.97 13.86
N ARG A 54 -8.15 -0.17 14.49
CA ARG A 54 -8.90 -0.60 15.68
C ARG A 54 -8.57 0.34 16.85
N GLY A 55 -9.58 1.09 17.29
CA GLY A 55 -9.42 2.22 18.22
C GLY A 55 -8.58 1.91 19.46
N LEU A 56 -7.51 2.68 19.65
CA LEU A 56 -6.60 2.87 20.81
C LEU A 56 -6.15 1.66 21.67
N ALA A 57 -6.71 0.46 21.52
CA ALA A 57 -6.41 -0.72 22.34
C ALA A 57 -5.07 -1.38 21.97
N ASN A 58 -4.49 -1.05 20.80
CA ASN A 58 -3.22 -1.58 20.33
C ASN A 58 -2.05 -0.58 20.38
N LEU A 59 -2.26 0.64 20.91
CA LEU A 59 -1.19 1.65 21.04
C LEU A 59 -0.05 1.25 22.02
N LEU A 60 -0.15 0.10 22.69
CA LEU A 60 0.88 -0.46 23.57
C LEU A 60 1.48 -1.77 23.08
N GLY A 61 1.02 -2.34 21.96
CA GLY A 61 1.29 -3.75 21.63
C GLY A 61 2.08 -4.06 20.35
N SER A 62 2.08 -3.20 19.34
CA SER A 62 2.72 -3.54 18.05
C SER A 62 3.16 -2.28 17.31
N ALA A 63 4.42 -1.90 17.48
CA ALA A 63 5.10 -0.91 16.67
C ALA A 63 5.91 -1.63 15.59
N ASP A 64 5.23 -2.25 14.62
CA ASP A 64 5.89 -2.73 13.41
C ASP A 64 5.54 -1.79 12.24
N ASN A 65 6.59 -1.18 11.70
CA ASN A 65 6.66 -0.40 10.46
C ASN A 65 5.87 0.92 10.34
N VAL A 66 5.67 1.65 11.43
CA VAL A 66 5.25 3.06 11.34
C VAL A 66 6.47 3.95 11.54
N ASN A 67 6.97 4.60 10.48
CA ASN A 67 7.92 5.70 10.61
C ASN A 67 7.19 6.94 11.16
N TRP A 68 6.86 6.90 12.46
CA TRP A 68 6.13 7.97 13.14
C TRP A 68 6.88 9.32 13.05
N ARG A 69 8.22 9.28 12.99
CA ARG A 69 9.07 10.45 12.74
C ARG A 69 8.83 11.03 11.35
N GLY A 70 8.77 10.18 10.33
CA GLY A 70 8.51 10.58 8.95
C GLY A 70 7.13 11.21 8.74
N ALA A 71 6.09 10.65 9.40
CA ALA A 71 4.72 11.15 9.32
C ALA A 71 4.52 12.48 10.06
N ILE A 72 5.11 12.64 11.24
CA ILE A 72 5.10 13.92 11.97
C ILE A 72 5.94 14.97 11.23
N GLU A 73 7.09 14.60 10.67
CA GLU A 73 7.87 15.51 9.82
C GLU A 73 7.11 15.91 8.56
N ALA A 74 6.42 15.00 7.87
CA ALA A 74 5.63 15.34 6.68
C ALA A 74 4.41 16.22 6.99
N ALA A 75 3.80 16.05 8.16
CA ALA A 75 2.69 16.90 8.62
C ALA A 75 3.14 18.31 9.05
N ILE A 76 4.42 18.50 9.38
CA ILE A 76 4.98 19.77 9.89
C ILE A 76 5.82 20.49 8.83
N ILE A 77 6.41 19.77 7.87
CA ILE A 77 7.29 20.34 6.84
C ILE A 77 6.50 20.46 5.52
N PRO A 78 6.05 21.65 5.14
CA PRO A 78 5.48 21.87 3.82
C PRO A 78 6.55 21.52 2.76
N GLY A 79 6.24 20.52 1.91
CA GLY A 79 7.09 20.11 0.77
C GLY A 79 7.85 18.79 0.91
N LYS A 80 7.52 17.92 1.89
CA LYS A 80 8.01 16.53 1.88
C LYS A 80 7.11 15.67 1.00
N ASP A 81 7.58 15.32 -0.20
CA ASP A 81 6.87 14.42 -1.11
C ASP A 81 6.69 13.05 -0.46
N LEU A 82 5.42 12.61 -0.35
CA LEU A 82 5.07 11.23 0.02
C LEU A 82 5.34 10.35 -1.20
N SER A 83 6.59 9.90 -1.32
CA SER A 83 7.03 8.97 -2.37
C SER A 83 7.32 7.61 -1.73
N PRO A 84 6.30 6.76 -1.55
CA PRO A 84 6.53 5.43 -1.01
C PRO A 84 7.44 4.62 -1.93
N THR A 85 8.16 3.66 -1.35
CA THR A 85 8.68 2.55 -2.15
C THR A 85 7.57 1.53 -2.35
N THR A 86 7.63 0.73 -3.42
CA THR A 86 6.64 -0.31 -3.67
C THR A 86 7.29 -1.64 -4.00
N THR A 87 6.97 -2.64 -3.19
CA THR A 87 7.22 -4.05 -3.48
C THR A 87 5.98 -4.65 -4.14
N CYS A 88 6.14 -5.33 -5.26
CA CYS A 88 5.09 -6.09 -5.93
C CYS A 88 5.56 -7.52 -6.12
N VAL A 89 4.91 -8.48 -5.47
CA VAL A 89 5.24 -9.92 -5.59
C VAL A 89 4.30 -10.62 -6.58
N VAL A 90 3.29 -9.91 -7.09
CA VAL A 90 2.32 -10.42 -8.07
C VAL A 90 3.00 -10.53 -9.44
N ASP A 91 3.73 -11.63 -9.64
CA ASP A 91 4.53 -11.88 -10.85
C ASP A 91 3.68 -12.10 -12.12
N SER A 92 2.38 -12.37 -11.97
CA SER A 92 1.39 -12.39 -13.05
C SER A 92 0.96 -10.98 -13.51
N CYS A 93 1.38 -9.92 -12.84
CA CYS A 93 1.02 -8.53 -13.17
C CYS A 93 1.92 -7.94 -14.25
N VAL A 94 1.38 -7.29 -15.28
CA VAL A 94 2.16 -6.64 -16.36
C VAL A 94 3.17 -5.59 -15.87
N TYR A 95 2.95 -5.02 -14.69
CA TYR A 95 3.83 -4.01 -14.08
C TYR A 95 4.90 -4.61 -13.17
N TRP A 96 4.90 -5.93 -12.97
CA TRP A 96 5.92 -6.60 -12.18
C TRP A 96 7.25 -6.60 -12.93
N GLU A 97 8.31 -6.25 -12.21
CA GLU A 97 9.70 -6.25 -12.67
C GLU A 97 10.58 -7.11 -11.76
N GLU A 98 11.75 -7.51 -12.27
CA GLU A 98 12.72 -8.32 -11.53
C GLU A 98 13.07 -7.68 -10.16
N GLY A 99 13.12 -8.52 -9.12
CA GLY A 99 13.40 -8.06 -7.75
C GLY A 99 12.15 -7.58 -6.99
N ASN A 100 10.95 -8.00 -7.41
CA ASN A 100 9.67 -7.61 -6.80
C ASN A 100 9.41 -6.10 -6.88
N LEU A 101 9.82 -5.49 -7.99
CA LEU A 101 9.61 -4.07 -8.23
C LEU A 101 8.29 -3.87 -8.99
N CYS A 102 7.67 -2.71 -8.79
CA CYS A 102 6.48 -2.30 -9.53
C CYS A 102 6.84 -1.14 -10.47
N ALA A 103 6.65 -1.32 -11.78
CA ALA A 103 6.88 -0.30 -12.79
C ALA A 103 5.65 0.58 -13.08
N ALA A 104 4.52 0.38 -12.37
CA ALA A 104 3.34 1.21 -12.54
C ALA A 104 3.63 2.67 -12.12
N ASP A 105 3.12 3.65 -12.86
CA ASP A 105 3.24 5.07 -12.48
C ASP A 105 2.33 5.43 -11.29
N GLU A 106 1.18 4.76 -11.20
CA GLU A 106 0.17 4.97 -10.16
C GLU A 106 -0.39 3.63 -9.68
N ILE A 107 -0.50 3.48 -8.36
CA ILE A 107 -1.07 2.33 -7.69
C ILE A 107 -2.36 2.76 -7.01
N PHE A 108 -3.45 2.06 -7.32
CA PHE A 108 -4.75 2.28 -6.72
C PHE A 108 -5.13 1.08 -5.86
N ILE A 109 -5.36 1.34 -4.57
CA ILE A 109 -5.78 0.35 -3.58
C ILE A 109 -7.24 0.61 -3.22
N SER A 110 -8.12 -0.33 -3.58
CA SER A 110 -9.52 -0.34 -3.12
C SER A 110 -9.64 -1.09 -1.78
N GLY A 111 -10.80 -1.01 -1.15
CA GLY A 111 -11.08 -1.65 0.15
C GLY A 111 -11.68 -0.71 1.19
N SER A 112 -12.60 0.17 0.80
CA SER A 112 -13.32 1.01 1.76
C SER A 112 -14.03 0.14 2.81
N GLY A 113 -13.88 0.50 4.09
CA GLY A 113 -14.39 -0.30 5.19
C GLY A 113 -13.64 -1.62 5.46
N ALA A 114 -12.50 -1.88 4.82
CA ALA A 114 -11.68 -3.07 5.05
C ALA A 114 -11.35 -3.28 6.53
N THR A 115 -11.29 -4.53 6.97
CA THR A 115 -10.89 -4.89 8.34
C THR A 115 -9.66 -5.80 8.35
N GLU A 116 -9.31 -6.38 7.22
CA GLU A 116 -8.09 -7.13 6.99
C GLU A 116 -7.48 -6.81 5.61
N CYS A 117 -6.23 -7.20 5.38
CA CYS A 117 -5.55 -6.88 4.13
C CYS A 117 -6.20 -7.57 2.91
N GLN A 118 -6.84 -8.72 3.10
CA GLN A 118 -7.57 -9.46 2.06
C GLN A 118 -8.84 -8.72 1.60
N ASP A 119 -9.36 -7.78 2.41
CA ASP A 119 -10.45 -6.90 2.00
C ASP A 119 -9.99 -5.77 1.07
N THR A 120 -8.68 -5.68 0.78
CA THR A 120 -8.10 -4.66 -0.11
C THR A 120 -7.68 -5.27 -1.42
N ASN A 121 -7.79 -4.52 -2.52
CA ASN A 121 -7.35 -4.98 -3.83
C ASN A 121 -6.46 -3.94 -4.51
N CYS A 122 -5.53 -4.40 -5.34
CA CYS A 122 -4.75 -3.53 -6.22
C CYS A 122 -5.47 -3.40 -7.57
N GLU A 123 -6.29 -2.35 -7.74
CA GLU A 123 -7.04 -2.11 -9.00
C GLU A 123 -6.12 -1.78 -10.19
N THR A 124 -4.87 -1.40 -9.91
CA THR A 124 -3.83 -1.24 -10.92
C THR A 124 -3.43 -2.59 -11.54
N PHE A 125 -3.69 -3.72 -10.88
CA PHE A 125 -3.36 -5.05 -11.41
C PHE A 125 -3.90 -5.26 -12.83
N ARG A 126 -3.04 -5.76 -13.71
CA ARG A 126 -3.42 -6.25 -15.04
C ARG A 126 -2.65 -7.54 -15.28
N LYS A 127 -3.36 -8.59 -15.67
CA LYS A 127 -2.75 -9.89 -15.97
C LYS A 127 -1.87 -9.81 -17.23
N LYS A 128 -0.70 -10.47 -17.18
CA LYS A 128 0.20 -10.70 -18.32
C LYS A 128 -0.41 -11.55 -19.43
#